data_AF-A0A182M8W1-F1
#
_entry.id   AF-A0A182M8W1-F1
#
_cell.length_a   1.000
_cell.length_b   1.000
_cell.length_c   1.000
_cell.angle_alpha   90.00
_cell.angle_beta   90.00
_cell.angle_gamma   90.00
#
_symmetry.space_group_name_H-M   'P 1'
#
loop_
_entity.id
_entity.type
_entity.pdbx_description
1 polymer ?
#
loop_
_entity_poly.entity_id
_entity_poly.type
_entity_poly.pdbx_seq_one_letter_code
_entity_poly.pdbx_strand_id
1 'polypeptide(L)'
;MDYPRPCGCKGRRTCLSCEAEFGIARSDFYTTFQESDSFVFCPVCNKIYPGWDWKKVLTEHTDTPQHGGVQGEDYPGVYIDLDFLSTTEETDLLAGLDELPWDISQSGRRKQNFGPKTNFKKTRLRPAQFAGFPRVSEFVQRRFETVPLLASFQTIEQCSLEYAPERGASIDPHIDDCWIWGERIVTVNMLSDSVLTMSPYRCADGKLKYNLHFLDQYRDHLLGELMDEKAMLRYENRIVRIPMPRRSLLVLYGSPRYQWEHSVLREDITERRVCLAYREFTPMYLQGGSEYSQSEAIFERAKQFWDHPSIKVES
;
A
#
# COMPACT_ATOMS: atom_id res chain seq x y z
N MET A 1 -21.23 17.06 0.14
CA MET A 1 -20.93 16.19 -1.02
C MET A 1 -20.35 14.84 -0.55
N ASP A 2 -20.95 14.21 0.47
CA ASP A 2 -20.40 12.99 1.09
C ASP A 2 -21.09 11.70 0.65
N TYR A 3 -22.10 11.81 -0.23
CA TYR A 3 -22.73 10.64 -0.82
C TYR A 3 -21.82 10.04 -1.91
N PRO A 4 -21.69 8.70 -1.94
CA PRO A 4 -21.00 8.02 -3.04
C PRO A 4 -21.64 8.41 -4.37
N ARG A 5 -20.82 8.88 -5.31
CA ARG A 5 -21.21 9.00 -6.72
C ARG A 5 -21.32 7.60 -7.33
N PRO A 6 -22.02 7.41 -8.46
CA PRO A 6 -22.08 6.11 -9.16
C PRO A 6 -20.68 5.56 -9.48
N CYS A 7 -19.73 6.46 -9.73
CA CYS A 7 -18.31 6.15 -9.97
C CYS A 7 -17.55 5.65 -8.72
N GLY A 8 -18.18 5.58 -7.54
CA GLY A 8 -17.60 5.20 -6.23
C GLY A 8 -16.89 6.33 -5.47
N CYS A 9 -16.55 7.42 -6.16
CA CYS A 9 -15.90 8.61 -5.61
C CYS A 9 -16.75 9.32 -4.54
N LYS A 10 -16.07 9.98 -3.60
CA LYS A 10 -16.67 10.72 -2.47
C LYS A 10 -15.87 11.98 -2.15
N GLY A 11 -16.55 13.07 -1.81
CA GLY A 11 -15.90 14.31 -1.40
C GLY A 11 -14.89 14.81 -2.43
N ARG A 12 -13.64 15.03 -1.98
CA ARG A 12 -12.52 15.51 -2.81
C ARG A 12 -11.88 14.45 -3.72
N ARG A 13 -12.15 13.17 -3.48
CA ARG A 13 -11.57 12.07 -4.25
C ARG A 13 -12.35 11.92 -5.55
N THR A 14 -11.71 12.05 -6.70
CA THR A 14 -12.37 12.11 -8.02
C THR A 14 -11.71 11.19 -9.05
N CYS A 15 -12.50 10.79 -10.04
CA CYS A 15 -12.05 10.08 -11.25
C CYS A 15 -12.33 10.97 -12.47
N LEU A 16 -11.83 10.62 -13.65
CA LEU A 16 -11.96 11.46 -14.85
C LEU A 16 -13.42 11.80 -15.20
N SER A 17 -14.34 10.83 -15.16
CA SER A 17 -15.77 11.07 -15.38
C SER A 17 -16.34 12.05 -14.35
N CYS A 18 -15.95 11.88 -13.09
CA CYS A 18 -16.40 12.70 -11.98
C CYS A 18 -15.78 14.12 -12.01
N GLU A 19 -14.67 14.34 -12.73
CA GLU A 19 -14.10 15.68 -13.00
C GLU A 19 -14.81 16.35 -14.18
N ALA A 20 -15.06 15.62 -15.26
CA ALA A 20 -15.75 16.11 -16.45
C ALA A 20 -17.22 16.48 -16.19
N GLU A 21 -17.95 15.65 -15.43
CA GLU A 21 -19.38 15.85 -15.15
C GLU A 21 -19.62 17.02 -14.19
N PHE A 22 -18.77 17.18 -13.17
CA PHE A 22 -18.99 18.13 -12.08
C PHE A 22 -18.05 19.35 -12.12
N GLY A 23 -17.15 19.44 -13.10
CA GLY A 23 -16.17 20.52 -13.22
C GLY A 23 -15.22 20.62 -12.04
N ILE A 24 -14.86 19.48 -11.43
CA ILE A 24 -14.03 19.47 -10.21
C ILE A 24 -12.56 19.55 -10.59
N ALA A 25 -11.87 20.57 -10.08
CA ALA A 25 -10.42 20.63 -10.14
C ALA A 25 -9.83 19.66 -9.09
N ARG A 26 -9.01 18.72 -9.55
CA ARG A 26 -8.25 17.82 -8.66
C ARG A 26 -7.09 18.56 -8.02
N SER A 27 -6.59 18.04 -6.90
CA SER A 27 -5.30 18.45 -6.37
C SER A 27 -4.17 17.97 -7.30
N ASP A 28 -3.29 18.88 -7.69
CA ASP A 28 -2.20 18.57 -8.61
C ASP A 28 -0.95 18.08 -7.88
N PHE A 29 -1.06 16.89 -7.30
CA PHE A 29 0.05 16.25 -6.58
C PHE A 29 1.25 15.97 -7.49
N TYR A 30 1.03 15.64 -8.75
CA TYR A 30 2.11 15.30 -9.68
C TYR A 30 3.08 16.48 -9.86
N THR A 31 2.58 17.63 -10.30
CA THR A 31 3.40 18.83 -10.50
C THR A 31 4.02 19.29 -9.18
N THR A 32 3.23 19.32 -8.10
CA THR A 32 3.72 19.73 -6.77
C THR A 32 4.89 18.87 -6.30
N PHE A 33 4.80 17.55 -6.48
CA PHE A 33 5.85 16.62 -6.08
C PHE A 33 7.03 16.64 -7.05
N GLN A 34 6.81 16.86 -8.34
CA GLN A 34 7.87 16.94 -9.34
C GLN A 34 8.74 18.19 -9.16
N GLU A 35 8.14 19.30 -8.71
CA GLU A 35 8.83 20.55 -8.39
C GLU A 35 9.57 20.51 -7.05
N SER A 36 9.37 19.46 -6.25
CA SER A 36 10.07 19.23 -4.98
C SER A 36 11.41 18.53 -5.18
N ASP A 37 12.22 18.42 -4.12
CA ASP A 37 13.49 17.68 -4.17
C ASP A 37 13.20 16.17 -4.29
N SER A 38 13.22 15.65 -5.51
CA SER A 38 12.82 14.28 -5.80
C SER A 38 13.98 13.30 -5.79
N PHE A 39 13.71 12.11 -5.27
CA PHE A 39 14.62 10.98 -5.22
C PHE A 39 13.89 9.72 -5.69
N VAL A 40 14.62 8.76 -6.24
CA VAL A 40 14.14 7.42 -6.59
C VAL A 40 14.85 6.38 -5.73
N PHE A 41 14.09 5.44 -5.18
CA PHE A 41 14.64 4.28 -4.50
C PHE A 41 15.13 3.22 -5.50
N CYS A 42 16.41 2.88 -5.43
CA CYS A 42 17.00 1.78 -6.18
C CYS A 42 16.93 0.48 -5.37
N PRO A 43 16.13 -0.52 -5.79
CA PRO A 43 15.93 -1.76 -5.04
C PRO A 43 17.21 -2.61 -4.91
N VAL A 44 18.16 -2.48 -5.84
CA VAL A 44 19.39 -3.26 -5.83
C VAL A 44 20.44 -2.66 -4.89
N CYS A 45 20.57 -1.32 -4.89
CA CYS A 45 21.48 -0.62 -3.99
C CYS A 45 20.92 -0.47 -2.57
N ASN A 46 19.60 -0.65 -2.39
CA ASN A 46 18.85 -0.35 -1.17
C ASN A 46 19.08 1.11 -0.68
N LYS A 47 19.08 2.05 -1.64
CA LYS A 47 19.41 3.46 -1.44
C LYS A 47 18.56 4.34 -2.34
N ILE A 48 18.42 5.62 -1.97
CA ILE A 48 17.77 6.62 -2.81
C ILE A 48 18.80 7.46 -3.56
N TYR A 49 18.46 7.84 -4.79
CA TYR A 49 19.28 8.65 -5.68
C TYR A 49 18.47 9.86 -6.19
N PRO A 50 19.08 11.04 -6.38
CA PRO A 50 18.37 12.21 -6.90
C PRO A 50 17.72 11.94 -8.25
N GLY A 51 16.46 12.35 -8.42
CA GLY A 51 15.72 12.25 -9.67
C GLY A 51 14.23 11.97 -9.50
N TRP A 52 13.49 12.20 -10.59
CA TRP A 52 12.05 11.90 -10.70
C TRP A 52 11.77 10.65 -11.54
N ASP A 53 12.53 10.48 -12.62
CA ASP A 53 12.37 9.36 -13.55
C ASP A 53 12.97 8.09 -12.96
N TRP A 54 12.10 7.21 -12.46
CA TRP A 54 12.51 5.96 -11.85
C TRP A 54 13.13 4.99 -12.84
N LYS A 55 12.68 4.97 -14.10
CA LYS A 55 13.22 4.05 -15.12
C LYS A 55 14.66 4.40 -15.42
N LYS A 56 14.95 5.70 -15.51
CA LYS A 56 16.32 6.21 -15.65
C LYS A 56 17.21 5.73 -14.50
N VAL A 57 16.84 6.03 -13.24
CA VAL A 57 17.66 5.67 -12.08
C VAL A 57 17.90 4.16 -11.98
N LEU A 58 16.91 3.33 -12.33
CA LEU A 58 17.07 1.88 -12.34
C LEU A 58 18.01 1.40 -13.45
N THR A 59 17.96 2.02 -14.63
CA THR A 59 18.86 1.70 -15.74
C THR A 59 20.30 2.05 -15.38
N GLU A 60 20.50 3.21 -14.73
CA GLU A 60 21.81 3.70 -14.30
C GLU A 60 22.48 2.79 -13.25
N HIS A 61 21.74 1.87 -12.62
CA HIS A 61 22.34 0.86 -11.74
C HIS A 61 23.37 -0.03 -12.48
N THR A 62 23.17 -0.24 -13.77
CA THR A 62 24.06 -1.05 -14.61
C THR A 62 25.20 -0.25 -15.25
N ASP A 63 25.24 1.07 -15.04
CA ASP A 63 26.29 1.93 -15.58
C ASP A 63 27.65 1.73 -14.88
N THR A 64 28.71 2.22 -15.53
CA THR A 64 30.06 2.28 -14.94
C THR A 64 30.61 3.70 -15.08
N PRO A 65 30.71 4.48 -13.99
CA PRO A 65 30.31 4.13 -12.61
C PRO A 65 28.78 4.06 -12.43
N GLN A 66 28.32 3.18 -11.52
CA GLN A 66 26.90 3.03 -11.20
C GLN A 66 26.31 4.37 -10.77
N HIS A 67 25.09 4.66 -11.24
CA HIS A 67 24.40 5.93 -10.93
C HIS A 67 25.25 7.16 -11.25
N GLY A 68 26.06 7.11 -12.31
CA GLY A 68 26.96 8.20 -12.70
C GLY A 68 28.01 8.54 -11.64
N GLY A 69 28.28 7.65 -10.68
CA GLY A 69 29.22 7.87 -9.57
C GLY A 69 28.63 8.64 -8.38
N VAL A 70 27.32 8.92 -8.38
CA VAL A 70 26.64 9.56 -7.26
C VAL A 70 26.57 8.60 -6.07
N GLN A 71 26.89 9.09 -4.88
CA GLN A 71 26.73 8.33 -3.64
C GLN A 71 25.25 8.31 -3.23
N GLY A 72 24.65 7.13 -3.14
CA GLY A 72 23.25 6.97 -2.72
C GLY A 72 23.04 7.25 -1.23
N GLU A 73 21.87 7.77 -0.87
CA GLU A 73 21.47 8.07 0.51
C GLU A 73 20.64 6.92 1.13
N ASP A 74 20.72 6.78 2.45
CA ASP A 74 19.95 5.76 3.18
C ASP A 74 18.49 6.17 3.33
N TYR A 75 17.59 5.24 3.01
CA TYR A 75 16.15 5.37 3.18
C TYR A 75 15.60 4.06 3.75
N PRO A 76 15.82 3.78 5.04
CA PRO A 76 15.46 2.50 5.65
C PRO A 76 13.94 2.33 5.75
N GLY A 77 13.48 1.08 5.85
CA GLY A 77 12.05 0.77 5.98
C GLY A 77 11.35 0.43 4.66
N VAL A 78 12.12 0.18 3.60
CA VAL A 78 11.62 -0.29 2.30
C VAL A 78 12.33 -1.60 1.95
N TYR A 79 11.57 -2.61 1.55
CA TYR A 79 12.08 -3.85 0.99
C TYR A 79 11.34 -4.18 -0.30
N ILE A 80 12.07 -4.57 -1.35
CA ILE A 80 11.50 -4.99 -2.62
C ILE A 80 12.12 -6.32 -3.03
N ASP A 81 11.27 -7.31 -3.28
CA ASP A 81 11.64 -8.52 -4.01
C ASP A 81 11.13 -8.37 -5.45
N LEU A 82 12.06 -8.22 -6.40
CA LEU A 82 11.76 -7.91 -7.80
C LEU A 82 11.13 -9.08 -8.55
N ASP A 83 11.36 -10.32 -8.11
CA ASP A 83 10.98 -11.54 -8.81
C ASP A 83 10.08 -12.44 -7.93
N PHE A 84 9.23 -11.81 -7.11
CA PHE A 84 8.40 -12.50 -6.12
C PHE A 84 7.34 -13.43 -6.75
N LEU A 85 6.80 -13.05 -7.91
CA LEU A 85 5.91 -13.89 -8.71
C LEU A 85 6.57 -14.33 -10.02
N SER A 86 6.36 -15.59 -10.40
CA SER A 86 6.59 -16.01 -11.78
C SER A 86 5.49 -15.51 -12.72
N THR A 87 5.73 -15.54 -14.02
CA THR A 87 4.73 -15.17 -15.03
C THR A 87 3.49 -16.07 -14.97
N THR A 88 3.66 -17.37 -14.73
CA THR A 88 2.55 -18.32 -14.61
C THR A 88 1.71 -18.01 -13.37
N GLU A 89 2.35 -17.81 -12.21
CA GLU A 89 1.65 -17.48 -10.97
C GLU A 89 0.87 -16.17 -11.05
N GLU A 90 1.44 -15.15 -11.69
CA GLU A 90 0.72 -13.90 -11.96
C GLU A 90 -0.51 -14.14 -12.83
N THR A 91 -0.38 -14.96 -13.88
CA THR A 91 -1.48 -15.28 -14.81
C THR A 91 -2.61 -16.01 -14.09
N ASP A 92 -2.28 -17.05 -13.33
CA ASP A 92 -3.25 -17.87 -12.61
C ASP A 92 -3.92 -17.08 -11.48
N LEU A 93 -3.15 -16.26 -10.76
CA LEU A 93 -3.67 -15.39 -9.70
C LEU A 93 -4.65 -14.36 -10.28
N LEU A 94 -4.30 -13.71 -11.39
CA LEU A 94 -5.19 -12.75 -12.05
C LEU A 94 -6.47 -13.40 -12.57
N ALA A 95 -6.38 -14.60 -13.15
CA ALA A 95 -7.56 -15.33 -13.61
C ALA A 95 -8.57 -15.55 -12.48
N GLY A 96 -8.12 -16.10 -11.34
CA GLY A 96 -9.02 -16.31 -10.21
C GLY A 96 -9.45 -15.02 -9.49
N LEU A 97 -8.65 -13.94 -9.52
CA LEU A 97 -9.11 -12.64 -9.06
C LEU A 97 -10.18 -12.03 -9.97
N ASP A 98 -10.11 -12.24 -11.28
CA ASP A 98 -11.11 -11.76 -12.24
C ASP A 98 -12.43 -12.56 -12.16
N GLU A 99 -12.41 -13.77 -11.61
CA GLU A 99 -13.62 -14.54 -11.25
C GLU A 99 -14.32 -14.02 -9.99
N LEU A 100 -13.61 -13.26 -9.14
CA LEU A 100 -14.17 -12.66 -7.94
C LEU A 100 -14.85 -11.31 -8.24
N PRO A 101 -15.95 -10.97 -7.55
CA PRO A 101 -16.66 -9.72 -7.79
C PRO A 101 -15.81 -8.50 -7.42
N TRP A 102 -15.68 -7.56 -8.34
CA TRP A 102 -15.00 -6.29 -8.13
C TRP A 102 -15.98 -5.21 -7.66
N ASP A 103 -15.72 -4.61 -6.50
CA ASP A 103 -16.45 -3.45 -6.02
C ASP A 103 -15.90 -2.15 -6.64
N ILE A 104 -16.79 -1.22 -6.96
CA ILE A 104 -16.38 0.13 -7.35
C ILE A 104 -15.74 0.85 -6.15
N SER A 105 -14.61 1.53 -6.39
CA SER A 105 -13.86 2.26 -5.37
C SER A 105 -13.67 3.74 -5.75
N GLN A 106 -13.16 4.53 -4.81
CA GLN A 106 -12.88 5.94 -5.03
C GLN A 106 -11.76 6.14 -6.05
N SER A 107 -11.67 7.37 -6.59
CA SER A 107 -10.66 7.81 -7.56
C SER A 107 -10.36 6.77 -8.65
N GLY A 108 -11.40 6.35 -9.36
CA GLY A 108 -11.30 5.55 -10.59
C GLY A 108 -10.94 4.07 -10.41
N ARG A 109 -10.77 3.59 -9.18
CA ARG A 109 -10.36 2.21 -8.90
C ARG A 109 -11.54 1.23 -8.79
N ARG A 110 -11.21 -0.05 -8.87
CA ARG A 110 -12.02 -1.14 -8.30
C ARG A 110 -11.25 -1.83 -7.19
N LYS A 111 -11.96 -2.54 -6.31
CA LYS A 111 -11.33 -3.27 -5.21
C LYS A 111 -12.04 -4.57 -4.87
N GLN A 112 -11.33 -5.47 -4.21
CA GLN A 112 -11.86 -6.62 -3.50
C GLN A 112 -11.25 -6.58 -2.11
N ASN A 113 -12.06 -6.63 -1.05
CA ASN A 113 -11.56 -6.53 0.31
C ASN A 113 -11.96 -7.75 1.15
N PHE A 114 -10.97 -8.44 1.67
CA PHE A 114 -11.14 -9.61 2.53
C PHE A 114 -10.43 -9.33 3.85
N GLY A 115 -11.16 -9.38 4.95
CA GLY A 115 -10.63 -9.06 6.27
C GLY A 115 -11.74 -8.69 7.24
N PRO A 116 -11.39 -8.37 8.50
CA PRO A 116 -12.37 -7.95 9.47
C PRO A 116 -12.97 -6.59 9.11
N LYS A 117 -14.23 -6.37 9.46
CA LYS A 117 -14.84 -5.05 9.29
C LYS A 117 -14.37 -4.12 10.39
N THR A 118 -14.01 -2.90 10.01
CA THR A 118 -13.53 -1.87 10.92
C THR A 118 -14.47 -0.68 10.90
N ASN A 119 -14.62 -0.03 12.04
CA ASN A 119 -15.17 1.31 12.11
C ASN A 119 -14.02 2.26 12.44
N PHE A 120 -13.39 2.81 11.40
CA PHE A 120 -12.23 3.69 11.54
C PHE A 120 -12.51 4.90 12.43
N LYS A 121 -13.68 5.55 12.29
CA LYS A 121 -14.05 6.72 13.11
C LYS A 121 -14.17 6.39 14.61
N LYS A 122 -14.60 5.17 14.94
CA LYS A 122 -14.79 4.71 16.32
C LYS A 122 -13.67 3.77 16.80
N THR A 123 -12.61 3.61 16.01
CA THR A 123 -11.47 2.70 16.29
C THR A 123 -11.94 1.34 16.82
N ARG A 124 -12.86 0.71 16.10
CA ARG A 124 -13.53 -0.53 16.56
C ARG A 124 -13.48 -1.64 15.54
N LEU A 125 -13.07 -2.82 15.99
CA LEU A 125 -13.04 -4.06 15.24
C LEU A 125 -14.40 -4.79 15.29
N ARG A 126 -14.82 -5.39 14.17
CA ARG A 126 -16.03 -6.21 14.08
C ARG A 126 -15.72 -7.53 13.37
N PRO A 127 -15.60 -8.64 14.14
CA PRO A 127 -15.24 -9.95 13.57
C PRO A 127 -16.30 -10.59 12.66
N ALA A 128 -17.58 -10.23 12.85
CA ALA A 128 -18.75 -11.07 12.51
C ALA A 128 -18.98 -11.43 11.03
N GLN A 129 -18.09 -11.08 10.10
CA GLN A 129 -18.31 -11.31 8.66
C GLN A 129 -17.06 -11.75 7.89
N PHE A 130 -15.93 -11.99 8.57
CA PHE A 130 -14.72 -12.45 7.91
C PHE A 130 -14.67 -13.98 7.87
N ALA A 131 -14.72 -14.55 6.66
CA ALA A 131 -14.76 -15.99 6.43
C ALA A 131 -13.39 -16.59 6.05
N GLY A 132 -12.32 -15.80 6.10
CA GLY A 132 -11.02 -16.14 5.54
C GLY A 132 -10.82 -15.56 4.14
N PHE A 133 -9.78 -16.03 3.46
CA PHE A 133 -9.33 -15.49 2.17
C PHE A 133 -9.70 -16.38 0.99
N PRO A 134 -9.81 -15.84 -0.23
CA PRO A 134 -9.97 -16.68 -1.41
C PRO A 134 -8.74 -17.56 -1.62
N ARG A 135 -8.95 -18.84 -1.93
CA ARG A 135 -7.89 -19.82 -2.14
C ARG A 135 -6.90 -19.44 -3.24
N VAL A 136 -7.34 -18.66 -4.24
CA VAL A 136 -6.48 -18.19 -5.34
C VAL A 136 -5.24 -17.44 -4.84
N SER A 137 -5.32 -16.72 -3.71
CA SER A 137 -4.20 -15.96 -3.16
C SER A 137 -3.49 -16.65 -1.98
N GLU A 138 -3.84 -17.91 -1.67
CA GLU A 138 -3.25 -18.66 -0.56
C GLU A 138 -1.73 -18.82 -0.73
N PHE A 139 -1.28 -19.18 -1.93
CA PHE A 139 0.14 -19.40 -2.19
C PHE A 139 0.99 -18.13 -1.97
N VAL A 140 0.43 -16.95 -2.27
CA VAL A 140 1.06 -15.65 -2.05
C VAL A 140 1.32 -15.45 -0.56
N GLN A 141 0.30 -15.68 0.27
CA GLN A 141 0.40 -15.51 1.72
C GLN A 141 1.38 -16.49 2.34
N ARG A 142 1.36 -17.76 1.90
CA ARG A 142 2.33 -18.78 2.37
C ARG A 142 3.76 -18.43 1.99
N ARG A 143 3.97 -17.81 0.82
CA ARG A 143 5.31 -17.39 0.37
C ARG A 143 5.93 -16.31 1.26
N PHE A 144 5.15 -15.54 2.01
CA PHE A 144 5.70 -14.56 2.95
C PHE A 144 6.65 -15.18 3.97
N GLU A 145 6.44 -16.44 4.37
CA GLU A 145 7.34 -17.16 5.29
C GLU A 145 8.77 -17.31 4.73
N THR A 146 8.94 -17.25 3.40
CA THR A 146 10.25 -17.32 2.74
C THR A 146 11.00 -15.99 2.75
N VAL A 147 10.31 -14.88 3.06
CA VAL A 147 10.89 -13.55 3.16
C VAL A 147 11.22 -13.29 4.63
N PRO A 148 12.50 -13.16 5.04
CA PRO A 148 12.87 -13.05 6.46
C PRO A 148 12.15 -11.92 7.21
N LEU A 149 11.92 -10.78 6.55
CA LEU A 149 11.18 -9.63 7.11
C LEU A 149 9.71 -9.96 7.43
N LEU A 150 9.12 -10.93 6.74
CA LEU A 150 7.73 -11.34 6.86
C LEU A 150 7.57 -12.70 7.56
N ALA A 151 8.63 -13.30 8.12
CA ALA A 151 8.57 -14.63 8.72
C ALA A 151 7.53 -14.76 9.86
N SER A 152 7.25 -13.66 10.57
CA SER A 152 6.23 -13.58 11.63
C SER A 152 4.97 -12.81 11.18
N PHE A 153 4.85 -12.48 9.90
CA PHE A 153 3.73 -11.72 9.38
C PHE A 153 2.51 -12.62 9.29
N GLN A 154 1.41 -12.23 9.94
CA GLN A 154 0.14 -12.90 9.74
C GLN A 154 -0.85 -11.95 9.07
N THR A 155 -1.22 -12.31 7.84
CA THR A 155 -2.25 -11.61 7.08
C THR A 155 -3.57 -11.64 7.84
N ILE A 156 -4.17 -10.47 8.03
CA ILE A 156 -5.53 -10.33 8.56
C ILE A 156 -6.44 -9.51 7.63
N GLU A 157 -5.86 -8.80 6.68
CA GLU A 157 -6.57 -8.15 5.58
C GLU A 157 -5.82 -8.39 4.27
N GLN A 158 -6.56 -8.68 3.20
CA GLN A 158 -6.13 -8.63 1.81
C GLN A 158 -7.07 -7.68 1.06
N CYS A 159 -6.51 -6.64 0.45
CA CYS A 159 -7.21 -5.73 -0.43
C CYS A 159 -6.60 -5.80 -1.83
N SER A 160 -7.32 -6.39 -2.77
CA SER A 160 -6.97 -6.34 -4.19
C SER A 160 -7.43 -4.99 -4.74
N LEU A 161 -6.57 -4.27 -5.44
CA LEU A 161 -6.86 -2.97 -6.03
C LEU A 161 -6.58 -3.04 -7.52
N GLU A 162 -7.54 -2.57 -8.32
CA GLU A 162 -7.38 -2.43 -9.75
C GLU A 162 -7.43 -0.96 -10.16
N TYR A 163 -6.47 -0.59 -11.00
CA TYR A 163 -6.25 0.74 -11.54
C TYR A 163 -6.42 0.68 -13.06
N ALA A 164 -7.14 1.66 -13.58
CA ALA A 164 -7.41 1.82 -14.99
C ALA A 164 -7.09 3.26 -15.42
N PRO A 165 -6.19 3.49 -16.40
CA PRO A 165 -5.80 4.82 -16.85
C PRO A 165 -6.99 5.61 -17.41
N GLU A 166 -7.91 4.96 -18.13
CA GLU A 166 -9.11 5.57 -18.72
C GLU A 166 -10.11 6.08 -17.67
N ARG A 167 -9.99 5.63 -16.42
CA ARG A 167 -10.76 6.16 -15.28
C ARG A 167 -9.98 7.22 -14.50
N GLY A 168 -8.70 7.41 -14.82
CA GLY A 168 -7.77 8.23 -14.06
C GLY A 168 -7.55 7.70 -12.65
N ALA A 169 -7.37 6.39 -12.53
CA ALA A 169 -7.21 5.73 -11.25
C ALA A 169 -5.96 6.22 -10.50
N SER A 170 -6.11 6.59 -9.23
CA SER A 170 -5.00 7.12 -8.41
C SER A 170 -5.29 7.03 -6.91
N ILE A 171 -4.27 6.98 -6.06
CA ILE A 171 -4.43 7.12 -4.61
C ILE A 171 -3.73 8.38 -4.16
N ASP A 172 -4.49 9.35 -3.67
CA ASP A 172 -3.93 10.54 -3.04
C ASP A 172 -3.17 10.19 -1.74
N PRO A 173 -2.27 11.07 -1.27
CA PRO A 173 -1.45 10.85 -0.07
C PRO A 173 -2.26 10.45 1.17
N HIS A 174 -1.77 9.43 1.88
CA HIS A 174 -2.31 8.94 3.15
C HIS A 174 -1.32 8.04 3.90
N ILE A 175 -1.62 7.76 5.18
CA ILE A 175 -1.00 6.71 5.99
C ILE A 175 -2.11 5.72 6.38
N ASP A 176 -1.83 4.41 6.30
CA ASP A 176 -2.73 3.35 6.75
C ASP A 176 -3.03 3.48 8.26
N ASP A 177 -4.27 3.28 8.67
CA ASP A 177 -4.74 3.50 10.05
C ASP A 177 -3.86 2.82 11.12
N CYS A 178 -3.18 3.63 11.94
CA CYS A 178 -2.17 3.17 12.89
C CYS A 178 -2.75 2.55 14.17
N TRP A 179 -4.06 2.54 14.35
CA TRP A 179 -4.67 1.84 15.49
C TRP A 179 -4.79 0.33 15.24
N ILE A 180 -4.93 -0.11 13.98
CA ILE A 180 -5.26 -1.50 13.64
C ILE A 180 -4.27 -2.17 12.70
N TRP A 181 -3.75 -1.45 11.70
CA TRP A 181 -2.82 -2.02 10.75
C TRP A 181 -1.40 -1.87 11.27
N GLY A 182 -0.75 -3.01 11.48
CA GLY A 182 0.59 -3.11 12.03
C GLY A 182 1.66 -2.48 11.13
N GLU A 183 2.90 -2.79 11.47
CA GLU A 183 4.04 -2.10 10.89
C GLU A 183 4.26 -2.47 9.43
N ARG A 184 4.22 -3.77 9.10
CA ARG A 184 4.53 -4.22 7.74
C ARG A 184 3.30 -4.04 6.87
N ILE A 185 3.42 -3.19 5.84
CA ILE A 185 2.41 -3.05 4.79
C ILE A 185 2.98 -3.66 3.52
N VAL A 186 2.36 -4.77 3.12
CA VAL A 186 2.85 -5.63 2.05
C VAL A 186 2.02 -5.39 0.79
N THR A 187 2.67 -5.16 -0.34
CA THR A 187 2.01 -5.00 -1.66
C THR A 187 2.65 -5.91 -2.68
N VAL A 188 1.85 -6.74 -3.36
CA VAL A 188 2.28 -7.57 -4.49
C VAL A 188 1.73 -6.96 -5.79
N ASN A 189 2.61 -6.66 -6.75
CA ASN A 189 2.31 -5.91 -7.97
C ASN A 189 2.12 -6.82 -9.17
N MET A 190 1.15 -6.54 -10.04
CA MET A 190 0.84 -7.33 -11.24
C MET A 190 0.40 -6.46 -12.43
N LEU A 191 0.43 -7.06 -13.62
CA LEU A 191 0.11 -6.51 -14.95
C LEU A 191 1.02 -5.40 -15.46
N SER A 192 1.22 -4.33 -14.70
CA SER A 192 1.95 -3.13 -15.12
C SER A 192 2.82 -2.59 -14.00
N ASP A 193 3.99 -2.08 -14.38
CA ASP A 193 4.85 -1.30 -13.50
C ASP A 193 4.14 -0.01 -13.06
N SER A 194 4.52 0.51 -11.89
CA SER A 194 4.08 1.82 -11.40
C SER A 194 5.07 2.35 -10.36
N VAL A 195 4.67 3.39 -9.62
CA VAL A 195 5.48 4.03 -8.58
C VAL A 195 4.62 4.34 -7.37
N LEU A 196 5.16 4.05 -6.18
CA LEU A 196 4.64 4.54 -4.92
C LEU A 196 5.38 5.83 -4.57
N THR A 197 4.68 6.96 -4.56
CA THR A 197 5.26 8.26 -4.23
C THR A 197 5.05 8.55 -2.74
N MET A 198 6.16 8.75 -2.04
CA MET A 198 6.24 9.03 -0.62
C MET A 198 6.48 10.52 -0.40
N SER A 199 5.59 11.17 0.35
CA SER A 199 5.76 12.55 0.83
C SER A 199 5.80 12.57 2.36
N PRO A 200 6.71 13.30 3.01
CA PRO A 200 6.76 13.38 4.46
C PRO A 200 5.42 13.85 5.02
N TYR A 201 4.93 13.17 6.05
CA TYR A 201 3.69 13.57 6.70
C TYR A 201 3.89 14.88 7.46
N ARG A 202 3.13 15.90 7.07
CA ARG A 202 3.07 17.18 7.77
C ARG A 202 1.80 17.26 8.59
N CYS A 203 1.92 17.56 9.88
CA CYS A 203 0.77 17.85 10.74
C CYS A 203 0.19 19.22 10.37
N ALA A 204 -0.49 19.30 9.23
CA ALA A 204 -1.22 20.49 8.82
C ALA A 204 -2.32 20.78 9.85
N ASP A 205 -2.39 22.04 10.29
CA ASP A 205 -3.41 22.57 11.21
C ASP A 205 -3.37 22.01 12.65
N GLY A 206 -2.24 21.41 13.07
CA GLY A 206 -2.06 20.90 14.44
C GLY A 206 -2.94 19.68 14.77
N LYS A 207 -3.60 19.08 13.79
CA LYS A 207 -4.45 17.89 13.97
C LYS A 207 -3.73 16.65 13.49
N LEU A 208 -3.32 15.81 14.43
CA LEU A 208 -2.78 14.47 14.15
C LEU A 208 -3.83 13.64 13.39
N LYS A 209 -3.46 13.19 12.19
CA LYS A 209 -4.26 12.28 11.35
C LYS A 209 -3.79 10.84 11.54
N TYR A 210 -4.52 9.92 10.91
CA TYR A 210 -4.11 8.51 10.76
C TYR A 210 -3.90 7.72 12.06
N ASN A 211 -4.44 8.23 13.18
CA ASN A 211 -4.33 7.61 14.50
C ASN A 211 -2.89 7.42 14.99
N LEU A 212 -1.96 8.32 14.60
CA LEU A 212 -0.54 8.21 14.95
C LEU A 212 -0.25 8.17 16.46
N HIS A 213 -1.12 8.73 17.30
CA HIS A 213 -0.98 8.63 18.76
C HIS A 213 -1.07 7.20 19.31
N PHE A 214 -1.57 6.24 18.53
CA PHE A 214 -1.52 4.81 18.92
C PHE A 214 -0.11 4.25 18.86
N LEU A 215 0.79 4.84 18.06
CA LEU A 215 2.17 4.40 17.92
C LEU A 215 2.92 4.43 19.25
N ASP A 216 2.57 5.36 20.14
CA ASP A 216 3.17 5.48 21.47
C ASP A 216 2.92 4.25 22.36
N GLN A 217 1.92 3.41 22.03
CA GLN A 217 1.60 2.20 22.78
C GLN A 217 2.43 1.00 22.36
N TYR A 218 3.05 1.03 21.17
CA TYR A 218 3.74 -0.13 20.62
C TYR A 218 5.04 0.20 19.88
N ARG A 219 5.57 1.42 20.03
CA ARG A 219 6.83 1.86 19.40
C ARG A 219 8.00 0.93 19.68
N ASP A 220 8.09 0.41 20.90
CA ASP A 220 9.18 -0.50 21.32
C ASP A 220 9.09 -1.89 20.67
N HIS A 221 8.01 -2.20 19.96
CA HIS A 221 7.79 -3.46 19.25
C HIS A 221 8.03 -3.34 17.74
N LEU A 222 8.42 -2.17 17.25
CA LEU A 222 8.70 -1.95 15.83
C LEU A 222 9.99 -2.67 15.41
N LEU A 223 9.98 -3.21 14.20
CA LEU A 223 11.10 -3.80 13.49
C LEU A 223 12.02 -2.72 12.90
N GLY A 224 11.44 -1.65 12.39
CA GLY A 224 12.14 -0.52 11.79
C GLY A 224 12.22 0.69 12.72
N GLU A 225 13.28 1.46 12.58
CA GLU A 225 13.46 2.69 13.33
C GLU A 225 12.57 3.82 12.77
N LEU A 226 12.04 4.63 13.69
CA LEU A 226 11.45 5.92 13.35
C LEU A 226 12.56 6.97 13.28
N MET A 227 12.46 7.88 12.32
CA MET A 227 13.36 9.01 12.22
C MET A 227 13.05 10.01 13.33
N ASP A 228 14.08 10.57 13.96
CA ASP A 228 13.91 11.69 14.88
C ASP A 228 13.44 12.97 14.16
N GLU A 229 13.01 13.97 14.91
CA GLU A 229 12.48 15.22 14.36
C GLU A 229 13.52 15.93 13.47
N LYS A 230 14.80 15.91 13.85
CA LYS A 230 15.88 16.55 13.09
C LYS A 230 16.11 15.85 11.75
N ALA A 231 16.04 14.53 11.74
CA ALA A 231 16.13 13.72 10.54
C ALA A 231 14.92 13.97 9.64
N MET A 232 13.70 13.96 10.17
CA MET A 232 12.49 14.28 9.39
C MET A 232 12.52 15.68 8.78
N LEU A 233 13.07 16.68 9.48
CA LEU A 233 13.26 18.04 8.95
C LEU A 233 14.19 18.07 7.73
N ARG A 234 15.21 17.22 7.66
CA ARG A 234 16.07 17.11 6.45
C ARG A 234 15.32 16.57 5.23
N TYR A 235 14.24 15.83 5.47
CA TYR A 235 13.37 15.29 4.43
C TYR A 235 12.17 16.17 4.11
N GLU A 236 11.98 17.31 4.79
CA GLU A 236 10.71 18.06 4.75
C GLU A 236 10.21 18.33 3.33
N ASN A 237 11.08 18.76 2.41
CA ASN A 237 10.74 19.06 1.01
C ASN A 237 11.12 17.94 0.02
N ARG A 238 11.46 16.75 0.53
CA ARG A 238 11.89 15.64 -0.30
C ARG A 238 10.72 14.73 -0.67
N ILE A 239 10.71 14.26 -1.91
CA ILE A 239 9.79 13.24 -2.39
C ILE A 239 10.59 12.00 -2.75
N VAL A 240 10.15 10.84 -2.26
CA VAL A 240 10.78 9.56 -2.62
C VAL A 240 9.85 8.76 -3.50
N ARG A 241 10.33 8.37 -4.68
CA ARG A 241 9.63 7.56 -5.67
C ARG A 241 10.13 6.13 -5.57
N ILE A 242 9.29 5.25 -5.05
CA ILE A 242 9.60 3.82 -4.89
C ILE A 242 9.02 3.07 -6.08
N PRO A 243 9.85 2.46 -6.95
CA PRO A 243 9.36 1.65 -8.06
C PRO A 243 8.48 0.51 -7.56
N MET A 244 7.41 0.22 -8.29
CA MET A 244 6.55 -0.95 -8.10
C MET A 244 6.54 -1.78 -9.39
N PRO A 245 7.63 -2.49 -9.73
CA PRO A 245 7.67 -3.31 -10.94
C PRO A 245 6.64 -4.43 -10.90
N ARG A 246 6.15 -4.83 -12.07
CA ARG A 246 5.27 -5.98 -12.25
C ARG A 246 5.92 -7.25 -11.68
N ARG A 247 5.12 -8.08 -11.00
CA ARG A 247 5.51 -9.32 -10.28
C ARG A 247 6.36 -9.12 -9.02
N SER A 248 6.59 -7.88 -8.61
CA SER A 248 7.36 -7.61 -7.40
C SER A 248 6.51 -7.63 -6.13
N LEU A 249 7.17 -7.90 -5.01
CA LEU A 249 6.69 -7.63 -3.66
C LEU A 249 7.34 -6.35 -3.15
N LEU A 250 6.57 -5.47 -2.51
CA LEU A 250 7.02 -4.31 -1.76
C LEU A 250 6.57 -4.43 -0.32
N VAL A 251 7.45 -4.15 0.63
CA VAL A 251 7.14 -4.04 2.06
C VAL A 251 7.58 -2.68 2.56
N LEU A 252 6.63 -1.91 3.11
CA LEU A 252 6.93 -0.72 3.91
C LEU A 252 6.88 -1.08 5.40
N TYR A 253 7.85 -0.59 6.17
CA TYR A 253 7.95 -0.74 7.63
C TYR A 253 8.74 0.45 8.22
N GLY A 254 8.81 0.60 9.55
CA GLY A 254 9.52 1.71 10.18
C GLY A 254 9.05 3.11 9.73
N SER A 255 9.99 4.03 9.52
CA SER A 255 9.69 5.42 9.15
C SER A 255 8.75 5.56 7.92
N PRO A 256 8.99 4.92 6.75
CA PRO A 256 8.06 4.95 5.61
C PRO A 256 6.61 4.54 5.91
N ARG A 257 6.39 3.67 6.91
CA ARG A 257 5.04 3.24 7.32
C ARG A 257 4.27 4.32 8.08
N TYR A 258 4.98 5.09 8.93
CA TYR A 258 4.35 5.93 9.96
C TYR A 258 4.59 7.44 9.79
N GLN A 259 5.68 7.83 9.13
CA GLN A 259 6.10 9.24 9.00
C GLN A 259 5.98 9.79 7.58
N TRP A 260 5.56 8.95 6.63
CA TRP A 260 5.43 9.29 5.22
C TRP A 260 4.03 8.94 4.73
N GLU A 261 3.40 9.89 4.05
CA GLU A 261 2.19 9.62 3.28
C GLU A 261 2.57 8.98 1.95
N HIS A 262 1.96 7.84 1.65
CA HIS A 262 2.14 7.16 0.39
C HIS A 262 0.97 7.45 -0.57
N SER A 263 1.28 7.51 -1.85
CA SER A 263 0.35 7.81 -2.92
C SER A 263 0.70 7.06 -4.20
N VAL A 264 -0.30 6.85 -5.04
CA VAL A 264 -0.13 6.35 -6.42
C VAL A 264 -0.67 7.43 -7.33
N LEU A 265 0.21 8.13 -8.03
CA LEU A 265 -0.17 9.23 -8.91
C LEU A 265 -0.87 8.68 -10.16
N ARG A 266 -1.77 9.49 -10.74
CA ARG A 266 -2.52 9.09 -11.94
C ARG A 266 -1.59 8.87 -13.12
N GLU A 267 -0.56 9.71 -13.21
CA GLU A 267 0.45 9.74 -14.27
C GLU A 267 1.35 8.50 -14.23
N ASP A 268 1.40 7.82 -13.08
CA ASP A 268 2.15 6.57 -12.87
C ASP A 268 1.28 5.33 -13.14
N ILE A 269 0.05 5.50 -13.62
CA ILE A 269 -0.83 4.42 -14.11
C ILE A 269 -0.96 4.58 -15.62
N THR A 270 -0.09 3.90 -16.37
CA THR A 270 -0.07 3.95 -17.84
C THR A 270 -0.93 2.87 -18.48
N GLU A 271 -1.16 1.76 -17.78
CA GLU A 271 -1.91 0.58 -18.24
C GLU A 271 -2.74 0.01 -17.08
N ARG A 272 -3.57 -1.02 -17.36
CA ARG A 272 -4.28 -1.76 -16.31
C ARG A 272 -3.25 -2.31 -15.32
N ARG A 273 -3.38 -1.93 -14.05
CA ARG A 273 -2.53 -2.42 -12.96
C ARG A 273 -3.39 -3.06 -11.89
N VAL A 274 -2.96 -4.20 -11.38
CA VAL A 274 -3.57 -4.84 -10.21
C VAL A 274 -2.50 -5.01 -9.14
N CYS A 275 -2.85 -4.79 -7.88
CA CYS A 275 -2.00 -5.16 -6.76
C CYS A 275 -2.81 -5.76 -5.61
N LEU A 276 -2.19 -6.63 -4.82
CA LEU A 276 -2.75 -7.14 -3.57
C LEU A 276 -2.01 -6.48 -2.40
N ALA A 277 -2.75 -5.77 -1.56
CA ALA A 277 -2.22 -5.13 -0.36
C ALA A 277 -2.63 -5.92 0.88
N TYR A 278 -1.66 -6.40 1.64
CA TYR A 278 -1.86 -7.20 2.83
C TYR A 278 -1.46 -6.43 4.09
N ARG A 279 -2.24 -6.61 5.16
CA ARG A 279 -1.95 -6.04 6.48
C ARG A 279 -1.97 -7.10 7.56
N GLU A 280 -1.17 -6.84 8.58
CA GLU A 280 -1.20 -7.50 9.87
C GLU A 280 -1.83 -6.59 10.93
N PHE A 281 -2.06 -7.14 12.12
CA PHE A 281 -2.54 -6.38 13.26
C PHE A 281 -1.41 -5.59 13.95
N THR A 282 -1.77 -4.46 14.58
CA THR A 282 -0.89 -3.78 15.55
C THR A 282 -0.65 -4.65 16.79
N PRO A 283 0.47 -4.45 17.52
CA PRO A 283 0.83 -5.26 18.69
C PRO A 283 -0.26 -5.41 19.76
N MET A 284 -1.13 -4.41 19.93
CA MET A 284 -2.25 -4.49 20.87
C MET A 284 -3.29 -5.58 20.56
N TYR A 285 -3.41 -6.00 19.30
CA TYR A 285 -4.29 -7.09 18.88
C TYR A 285 -3.54 -8.43 18.76
N LEU A 286 -2.24 -8.49 19.05
CA LEU A 286 -1.49 -9.75 19.08
C LEU A 286 -1.65 -10.44 20.45
N GLN A 287 -1.24 -11.71 20.54
CA GLN A 287 -1.30 -12.45 21.80
C GLN A 287 -0.54 -11.71 22.91
N GLY A 288 -1.20 -11.48 24.05
CA GLY A 288 -0.68 -10.69 25.17
C GLY A 288 -0.94 -9.18 25.08
N GLY A 289 -1.44 -8.68 23.94
CA GLY A 289 -1.90 -7.31 23.77
C GLY A 289 -3.26 -7.05 24.43
N SER A 290 -3.54 -5.77 24.72
CA SER A 290 -4.75 -5.35 25.44
C SER A 290 -6.06 -5.65 24.73
N GLU A 291 -6.03 -5.81 23.41
CA GLU A 291 -7.20 -5.99 22.54
C GLU A 291 -7.26 -7.40 21.90
N TYR A 292 -6.40 -8.34 22.33
CA TYR A 292 -6.30 -9.68 21.74
C TYR A 292 -7.64 -10.45 21.72
N SER A 293 -8.46 -10.28 22.76
CA SER A 293 -9.78 -10.93 22.84
C SER A 293 -10.72 -10.50 21.71
N GLN A 294 -10.48 -9.35 21.07
CA GLN A 294 -11.24 -8.88 19.92
C GLN A 294 -10.74 -9.46 18.58
N SER A 295 -9.49 -9.91 18.51
CA SER A 295 -8.82 -10.36 17.29
C SER A 295 -8.63 -11.88 17.20
N GLU A 296 -8.74 -12.62 18.30
CA GLU A 296 -8.54 -14.09 18.34
C GLU A 296 -9.33 -14.83 17.25
N ALA A 297 -10.64 -14.59 17.18
CA ALA A 297 -11.49 -15.22 16.16
C ALA A 297 -11.10 -14.82 14.72
N ILE A 298 -10.51 -13.63 14.54
CA ILE A 298 -10.05 -13.15 13.23
C ILE A 298 -8.78 -13.89 12.80
N PHE A 299 -7.85 -14.13 13.72
CA PHE A 299 -6.67 -14.95 13.43
C PHE A 299 -7.04 -16.36 12.98
N GLU A 300 -8.01 -16.98 13.66
CA GLU A 300 -8.45 -18.32 13.28
C GLU A 300 -9.14 -18.34 11.91
N ARG A 301 -9.91 -17.30 11.59
CA ARG A 301 -10.51 -17.14 10.25
C ARG A 301 -9.48 -16.81 9.18
N ALA A 302 -8.45 -16.03 9.50
CA ALA A 302 -7.38 -15.65 8.58
C ALA A 302 -6.57 -16.85 8.08
N LYS A 303 -6.56 -17.95 8.84
CA LYS A 303 -5.94 -19.23 8.44
C LYS A 303 -6.81 -20.07 7.48
N GLN A 304 -8.05 -19.64 7.21
CA GLN A 304 -9.00 -20.35 6.36
C GLN A 304 -8.97 -19.82 4.93
N PHE A 305 -9.02 -20.74 3.96
CA PHE A 305 -9.06 -20.43 2.54
C PHE A 305 -10.23 -21.14 1.85
N TRP A 306 -11.12 -20.36 1.26
CA TRP A 306 -12.34 -20.85 0.61
C TRP A 306 -12.18 -20.87 -0.91
N ASP A 307 -12.85 -21.82 -1.55
CA ASP A 307 -12.75 -22.02 -2.99
C ASP A 307 -13.78 -21.17 -3.74
N HIS A 308 -13.30 -20.14 -4.45
CA HIS A 308 -14.15 -19.16 -5.13
C HIS A 308 -15.04 -19.70 -6.26
N PRO A 309 -14.65 -20.74 -7.05
CA PRO A 309 -15.52 -21.30 -8.08
C PRO A 309 -16.69 -22.11 -7.49
N SER A 310 -16.62 -22.47 -6.20
CA SER A 310 -17.66 -23.26 -5.51
C SER A 310 -18.79 -22.40 -4.91
N ILE A 311 -18.62 -21.07 -4.85
CA ILE A 311 -19.63 -20.15 -4.32
C ILE A 311 -20.60 -19.79 -5.46
N LYS A 312 -21.67 -20.57 -5.60
CA LYS A 312 -22.86 -20.08 -6.29
C LYS A 312 -23.41 -18.92 -5.48
N VAL A 313 -23.21 -17.69 -5.95
CA VAL A 313 -23.97 -16.54 -5.49
C VAL A 313 -25.42 -16.81 -5.87
N GLU A 314 -26.25 -17.22 -4.92
CA GLU A 314 -27.70 -17.17 -5.10
C GLU A 314 -28.06 -15.69 -5.33
N SER A 315 -28.51 -15.41 -6.55
CA SER A 315 -28.93 -14.09 -7.04
C SER A 315 -30.17 -13.57 -6.33
#